data_AF-A0A969GLG4-F1
#
_entry.id   AF-A0A969GLG4-F1
#
_cell.length_a   1.000
_cell.length_b   1.000
_cell.length_c   1.000
_cell.angle_alpha   90.00
_cell.angle_beta   90.00
_cell.angle_gamma   90.00
#
_symmetry.space_group_name_H-M   'P 1'
#
loop_
_entity.id
_entity.type
_entity.pdbx_description
1 polymer ?
#
loop_
_entity_poly.entity_id
_entity_poly.type
_entity_poly.pdbx_seq_one_letter_code
_entity_poly.pdbx_strand_id
1 'polypeptide(L)'
;LDLFQGSEARLPWKPAAPETGLFALRRRPQVQSRSNLPPITTEYAVTAAASLARYFLMRNRAVGISSRGHTREFLQADRGERQLNKILEALAVVEAVGNLPFAHLIATDGVRLNRNDTVIAISADPSPDWAVALQQIQRRGVNSIAVVVDGSSFGAAHRYDQLLGGLEASGIATYKVTRDTPLEQALGQPVSSGNLKVRR
;
A
#
# COMPACT_ATOMS: atom_id res chain seq x y z
N LEU A 1 -2.91 -3.24 -5.29
CA LEU A 1 -1.90 -2.17 -5.28
C LEU A 1 -2.16 -1.28 -6.48
N ASP A 2 -2.33 0.01 -6.24
CA ASP A 2 -2.48 0.99 -7.30
C ASP A 2 -1.15 1.22 -8.02
N LEU A 3 -1.22 1.21 -9.35
CA LEU A 3 -0.10 1.54 -10.26
C LEU A 3 -0.58 2.50 -11.36
N PHE A 4 -1.67 3.22 -11.11
CA PHE A 4 -2.17 4.24 -12.02
C PHE A 4 -1.17 5.39 -12.12
N GLN A 5 -0.77 5.75 -13.34
CA GLN A 5 0.24 6.79 -13.57
C GLN A 5 -0.14 8.16 -12.99
N GLY A 6 -1.44 8.45 -12.87
CA GLY A 6 -1.92 9.72 -12.33
C GLY A 6 -1.79 9.84 -10.81
N SER A 7 -1.48 8.75 -10.09
CA SER A 7 -1.30 8.77 -8.63
C SER A 7 0.16 8.86 -8.18
N GLU A 8 1.13 8.75 -9.11
CA GLU A 8 2.54 8.85 -8.76
C GLU A 8 2.95 10.30 -8.46
N ALA A 9 3.53 10.51 -7.29
CA ALA A 9 4.21 11.74 -6.92
C ALA A 9 5.64 11.42 -6.51
N ARG A 10 6.58 12.29 -6.89
CA ARG A 10 8.01 12.11 -6.62
C ARG A 10 8.71 13.42 -6.33
N LEU A 11 9.69 13.37 -5.42
CA LEU A 11 10.65 14.43 -5.19
C LEU A 11 12.02 14.06 -5.76
N PRO A 12 12.88 15.04 -6.09
CA PRO A 12 14.27 14.78 -6.40
C PRO A 12 14.95 14.02 -5.26
N TRP A 13 15.65 12.94 -5.60
CA TRP A 13 16.35 12.11 -4.64
C TRP A 13 17.79 11.90 -5.05
N LYS A 14 18.67 12.00 -4.06
CA LYS A 14 20.06 11.61 -4.20
C LYS A 14 20.28 10.41 -3.31
N PRO A 15 20.66 9.24 -3.86
CA PRO A 15 21.00 8.10 -3.04
C PRO A 15 22.11 8.49 -2.06
N ALA A 16 21.98 8.05 -0.81
CA ALA A 16 23.11 8.07 0.10
C ALA A 16 24.25 7.26 -0.54
N ALA A 17 25.49 7.75 -0.41
CA ALA A 17 26.64 7.02 -0.92
C ALA A 17 26.60 5.57 -0.37
N PRO A 18 26.87 4.56 -1.21
CA PRO A 18 26.88 3.18 -0.74
C PRO A 18 27.81 3.08 0.47
N GLU A 19 27.41 2.31 1.49
CA GLU A 19 28.25 2.08 2.66
C GLU A 19 29.64 1.64 2.16
N THR A 20 30.67 2.38 2.59
CA THR A 20 32.05 2.03 2.26
C THR A 20 32.27 0.59 2.72
N GLY A 21 32.73 -0.25 1.78
CA GLY A 21 32.54 -1.70 1.82
C GLY A 21 32.90 -2.39 3.13
N LEU A 22 32.41 -3.62 3.28
CA LEU A 22 32.51 -4.51 4.45
C LEU A 22 33.91 -4.61 5.10
N PHE A 23 34.97 -4.23 4.37
CA PHE A 23 36.38 -4.24 4.79
C PHE A 23 36.89 -2.90 5.35
N ALA A 24 36.06 -1.85 5.41
CA ALA A 24 36.44 -0.60 6.05
C ALA A 24 36.45 -0.76 7.58
N LEU A 25 37.62 -0.63 8.18
CA LEU A 25 37.92 -0.78 9.63
C LEU A 25 37.28 0.30 10.55
N ARG A 26 36.12 0.87 10.20
CA ARG A 26 35.45 1.88 11.02
C ARG A 26 34.17 1.33 11.65
N ARG A 27 33.99 1.65 12.94
CA ARG A 27 32.77 1.43 13.73
C ARG A 27 31.55 1.72 12.86
N ARG A 28 30.70 0.71 12.65
CA ARG A 28 29.37 0.88 12.04
C ARG A 28 28.68 2.05 12.75
N PRO A 29 28.36 3.16 12.06
CA PRO A 29 27.40 4.10 12.59
C PRO A 29 26.12 3.31 12.83
N GLN A 30 25.45 3.57 13.96
CA GLN A 30 24.13 3.02 14.23
C GLN A 30 23.22 3.49 13.08
N VAL A 31 22.96 2.61 12.10
CA VAL A 31 22.06 2.90 10.98
C VAL A 31 20.70 3.14 11.61
N GLN A 32 20.36 4.42 11.80
CA GLN A 32 19.02 4.79 12.22
C GLN A 32 18.08 4.20 11.17
N SER A 33 17.08 3.45 11.61
CA SER A 33 16.05 2.78 10.81
C SER A 33 15.13 3.75 10.04
N ARG A 34 15.66 4.88 9.59
CA ARG A 34 15.07 5.67 8.52
C ARG A 34 15.22 4.83 7.27
N SER A 35 14.15 4.15 6.88
CA SER A 35 14.03 3.52 5.57
C SER A 35 14.42 4.57 4.52
N ASN A 36 15.63 4.45 3.95
CA ASN A 36 16.14 5.34 2.91
C ASN A 36 15.45 4.98 1.59
N LEU A 37 14.13 5.11 1.55
CA LEU A 37 13.34 4.90 0.36
C LEU A 37 13.47 6.14 -0.52
N PRO A 38 13.59 5.96 -1.84
CA PRO A 38 13.38 7.08 -2.75
C PRO A 38 11.99 7.69 -2.47
N PRO A 39 11.86 9.03 -2.43
CA PRO A 39 10.64 9.76 -2.16
C PRO A 39 9.72 9.72 -3.38
N ILE A 40 9.24 8.53 -3.70
CA ILE A 40 8.27 8.21 -4.75
C ILE A 40 7.10 7.50 -4.06
N THR A 41 5.87 7.93 -4.32
CA THR A 41 4.69 7.32 -3.69
C THR A 41 4.57 5.83 -4.00
N THR A 42 4.90 5.42 -5.22
CA THR A 42 4.96 4.02 -5.68
C THR A 42 5.87 3.16 -4.79
N GLU A 43 7.06 3.65 -4.44
CA GLU A 43 8.05 2.93 -3.63
C GLU A 43 7.57 2.71 -2.19
N TYR A 44 6.87 3.70 -1.64
CA TYR A 44 6.22 3.57 -0.33
C TYR A 44 5.04 2.59 -0.39
N ALA A 45 4.25 2.62 -1.46
CA ALA A 45 3.13 1.70 -1.66
C ALA A 45 3.60 0.24 -1.85
N VAL A 46 4.68 0.03 -2.61
CA VAL A 46 5.34 -1.27 -2.81
C VAL A 46 5.92 -1.78 -1.49
N THR A 47 6.63 -0.93 -0.74
CA THR A 47 7.19 -1.31 0.56
C THR A 47 6.09 -1.66 1.57
N ALA A 48 4.97 -0.91 1.56
CA ALA A 48 3.79 -1.22 2.37
C ALA A 48 3.19 -2.58 1.98
N ALA A 49 3.01 -2.83 0.69
CA ALA A 49 2.50 -4.10 0.18
C ALA A 49 3.39 -5.29 0.58
N ALA A 50 4.71 -5.17 0.42
CA ALA A 50 5.67 -6.19 0.80
C ALA A 50 5.65 -6.46 2.32
N SER A 51 5.61 -5.40 3.12
CA SER A 51 5.58 -5.49 4.58
C SER A 51 4.30 -6.17 5.08
N LEU A 52 3.14 -5.80 4.52
CA LEU A 52 1.85 -6.41 4.83
C LEU A 52 1.81 -7.87 4.39
N ALA A 53 2.26 -8.17 3.17
CA ALA A 53 2.31 -9.54 2.66
C ALA A 53 3.15 -10.44 3.57
N ARG A 54 4.36 -10.00 3.92
CA ARG A 54 5.23 -10.71 4.87
C ARG A 54 4.56 -10.89 6.23
N TYR A 55 3.97 -9.83 6.78
CA TYR A 55 3.29 -9.86 8.09
C TYR A 55 2.18 -10.92 8.16
N PHE A 56 1.35 -11.02 7.12
CA PHE A 56 0.23 -11.96 7.07
C PHE A 56 0.67 -13.39 6.72
N LEU A 57 1.60 -13.55 5.78
CA LEU A 57 2.14 -14.88 5.42
C LEU A 57 2.87 -15.52 6.60
N MET A 58 3.64 -14.75 7.39
CA MET A 58 4.27 -15.23 8.63
C MET A 58 3.26 -15.68 9.69
N ARG A 59 1.99 -15.24 9.60
CA ARG A 59 0.88 -15.67 10.46
C ARG A 59 0.02 -16.75 9.80
N ASN A 60 0.55 -17.43 8.80
CA ASN A 60 -0.11 -18.51 8.06
C ASN A 60 -1.46 -18.09 7.41
N ARG A 61 -1.61 -16.79 7.09
CA ARG A 61 -2.75 -16.27 6.33
C ARG A 61 -2.46 -16.37 4.84
N ALA A 62 -3.47 -16.73 4.05
CA ALA A 62 -3.34 -16.71 2.60
C ALA A 62 -3.33 -15.27 2.11
N VAL A 63 -2.36 -14.91 1.25
CA VAL A 63 -2.20 -13.56 0.70
C VAL A 63 -2.04 -13.66 -0.81
N GLY A 64 -2.82 -12.86 -1.52
CA GLY A 64 -2.67 -12.63 -2.96
C GLY A 64 -2.38 -11.16 -3.23
N ILE A 65 -2.04 -10.84 -4.47
CA ILE A 65 -1.84 -9.46 -4.93
C ILE A 65 -2.51 -9.26 -6.29
N SER A 66 -3.07 -8.07 -6.48
CA SER A 66 -3.52 -7.58 -7.78
C SER A 66 -3.00 -6.16 -7.99
N SER A 67 -2.44 -5.90 -9.16
CA SER A 67 -2.04 -4.59 -9.63
C SER A 67 -2.07 -4.50 -11.16
N ARG A 68 -2.09 -3.28 -11.69
CA ARG A 68 -2.10 -3.04 -13.14
C ARG A 68 -1.18 -1.87 -13.51
N GLY A 69 0.06 -2.19 -13.86
CA GLY A 69 1.04 -1.27 -14.41
C GLY A 69 1.14 -1.46 -15.93
N HIS A 70 2.33 -1.77 -16.44
CA HIS A 70 2.54 -2.22 -17.82
C HIS A 70 1.75 -3.50 -18.13
N THR A 71 1.82 -4.46 -17.22
CA THR A 71 1.10 -5.74 -17.27
C THR A 71 0.12 -5.82 -16.11
N ARG A 72 -0.88 -6.69 -16.26
CA ARG A 72 -1.75 -7.07 -15.14
C ARG A 72 -1.03 -8.13 -14.31
N GLU A 73 -0.66 -7.76 -13.10
CA GLU A 73 -0.12 -8.70 -12.11
C GLU A 73 -1.27 -9.21 -11.26
N PHE A 74 -1.48 -10.53 -11.27
CA PHE A 74 -2.49 -11.18 -10.45
C PHE A 74 -1.92 -12.46 -9.87
N LEU A 75 -1.63 -12.45 -8.57
CA LEU A 75 -1.25 -13.63 -7.81
C LEU A 75 -2.42 -14.04 -6.94
N GLN A 76 -2.92 -15.26 -7.17
CA GLN A 76 -3.94 -15.85 -6.32
C GLN A 76 -3.44 -16.00 -4.88
N ALA A 77 -4.37 -15.90 -3.93
CA ALA A 77 -4.05 -16.05 -2.52
C ALA A 77 -3.54 -17.45 -2.20
N ASP A 78 -2.33 -17.52 -1.64
CA ASP A 78 -1.68 -18.75 -1.19
C ASP A 78 -0.90 -18.46 0.10
N ARG A 79 -0.33 -19.50 0.73
CA ARG A 79 0.39 -19.44 2.00
C ARG A 79 1.87 -19.77 1.84
N GLY A 80 2.61 -19.50 2.91
CA GLY A 80 3.99 -19.93 3.06
C GLY A 80 5.02 -19.02 2.39
N GLU A 81 6.28 -19.37 2.60
CA GLU A 81 7.43 -18.56 2.18
C GLU A 81 7.56 -18.46 0.65
N ARG A 82 7.21 -19.53 -0.08
CA ARG A 82 7.20 -19.50 -1.54
C ARG A 82 6.24 -18.44 -2.10
N GLN A 83 5.11 -18.21 -1.44
CA GLN A 83 4.20 -17.14 -1.84
C GLN A 83 4.79 -15.76 -1.59
N LEU A 84 5.55 -15.58 -0.51
CA LEU A 84 6.25 -14.32 -0.26
C LEU A 84 7.24 -14.02 -1.39
N ASN A 85 8.03 -15.01 -1.81
CA ASN A 85 8.98 -14.84 -2.92
C ASN A 85 8.29 -14.40 -4.21
N LYS A 86 7.18 -15.06 -4.60
CA LYS A 86 6.39 -14.65 -5.78
C LYS A 86 5.89 -13.22 -5.68
N ILE A 87 5.41 -12.82 -4.50
CA ILE A 87 4.94 -11.44 -4.28
C ILE A 87 6.09 -10.45 -4.39
N LEU A 88 7.25 -10.74 -3.79
CA LEU A 88 8.42 -9.86 -3.87
C LEU A 88 8.98 -9.78 -5.30
N GLU A 89 9.01 -10.88 -6.04
CA GLU A 89 9.36 -10.91 -7.47
C GLU A 89 8.42 -10.04 -8.30
N ALA A 90 7.10 -10.17 -8.09
CA ALA A 90 6.12 -9.34 -8.77
C ALA A 90 6.30 -7.85 -8.42
N LEU A 91 6.53 -7.53 -7.15
CA LEU A 91 6.72 -6.16 -6.65
C LEU A 91 8.05 -5.54 -7.07
N ALA A 92 9.08 -6.33 -7.40
CA ALA A 92 10.41 -5.82 -7.75
C ALA A 92 10.44 -5.12 -9.13
N VAL A 93 9.43 -5.35 -9.97
CA VAL A 93 9.35 -4.84 -11.34
C VAL A 93 8.15 -3.94 -11.60
N VAL A 94 7.39 -3.57 -10.56
CA VAL A 94 6.23 -2.71 -10.74
C VAL A 94 6.63 -1.25 -10.93
N GLU A 95 5.93 -0.60 -11.85
CA GLU A 95 6.02 0.84 -12.09
C GLU A 95 4.62 1.42 -12.22
N ALA A 96 4.43 2.65 -11.73
CA ALA A 96 3.15 3.38 -11.83
C ALA A 96 2.98 4.00 -13.21
N VAL A 97 2.84 3.14 -14.21
CA VAL A 97 2.65 3.48 -15.64
C VAL A 97 1.29 3.01 -16.16
N GLY A 98 0.47 2.45 -15.28
CA GLY A 98 -0.85 1.93 -15.60
C GLY A 98 -1.82 3.03 -15.99
N ASN A 99 -2.73 2.72 -16.90
CA ASN A 99 -3.77 3.65 -17.38
C ASN A 99 -5.15 3.37 -16.80
N LEU A 100 -5.29 2.34 -15.94
CA LEU A 100 -6.55 2.00 -15.32
C LEU A 100 -6.68 2.73 -13.97
N PRO A 101 -7.74 3.55 -13.77
CA PRO A 101 -8.02 4.15 -12.47
C PRO A 101 -8.17 3.10 -11.37
N PHE A 102 -7.71 3.43 -10.17
CA PHE A 102 -7.68 2.48 -9.06
C PHE A 102 -9.08 1.96 -8.67
N ALA A 103 -10.09 2.82 -8.71
CA ALA A 103 -11.48 2.45 -8.47
C ALA A 103 -11.96 1.34 -9.41
N HIS A 104 -11.56 1.38 -10.69
CA HIS A 104 -11.90 0.34 -11.66
C HIS A 104 -11.18 -0.98 -11.38
N LEU A 105 -9.92 -0.92 -10.91
CA LEU A 105 -9.20 -2.12 -10.48
C LEU A 105 -9.95 -2.82 -9.33
N ILE A 106 -10.34 -2.07 -8.31
CA ILE A 106 -11.11 -2.57 -7.16
C ILE A 106 -12.44 -3.16 -7.63
N ALA A 107 -13.17 -2.44 -8.47
CA ALA A 107 -14.47 -2.89 -8.98
C ALA A 107 -14.36 -4.18 -9.81
N THR A 108 -13.27 -4.35 -10.57
CA THR A 108 -13.08 -5.51 -11.46
C THR A 108 -12.60 -6.74 -10.71
N ASP A 109 -11.57 -6.59 -9.88
CA ASP A 109 -10.94 -7.71 -9.18
C ASP A 109 -11.67 -8.05 -7.88
N GLY A 110 -12.34 -7.07 -7.26
CA GLY A 110 -13.13 -7.25 -6.05
C GLY A 110 -14.35 -8.15 -6.23
N VAL A 111 -14.84 -8.36 -7.45
CA VAL A 111 -15.96 -9.30 -7.73
C VAL A 111 -15.60 -10.74 -7.37
N ARG A 112 -14.31 -11.09 -7.39
CA ARG A 112 -13.83 -12.45 -7.12
C ARG A 112 -13.72 -12.77 -5.63
N LEU A 113 -13.96 -11.79 -4.76
CA LEU A 113 -13.76 -11.91 -3.32
C LEU A 113 -15.03 -12.35 -2.60
N ASN A 114 -14.83 -13.16 -1.57
CA ASN A 114 -15.88 -13.69 -0.72
C ASN A 114 -16.06 -12.85 0.54
N ARG A 115 -17.15 -13.09 1.27
CA ARG A 115 -17.50 -12.38 2.52
C ARG A 115 -16.47 -12.50 3.64
N ASN A 116 -15.60 -13.52 3.59
CA ASN A 116 -14.56 -13.72 4.60
C ASN A 116 -13.19 -13.16 4.15
N ASP A 117 -13.12 -12.61 2.94
CA ASP A 117 -11.90 -12.03 2.42
C ASP A 117 -11.73 -10.59 2.95
N THR A 118 -10.48 -10.15 2.95
CA THR A 118 -10.12 -8.78 3.32
C THR A 118 -9.33 -8.15 2.18
N VAL A 119 -9.81 -7.01 1.68
CA VAL A 119 -9.07 -6.16 0.74
C VAL A 119 -8.26 -5.15 1.52
N ILE A 120 -6.97 -5.09 1.21
CA ILE A 120 -6.11 -3.99 1.62
C ILE A 120 -5.78 -3.20 0.36
N ALA A 121 -6.47 -2.07 0.19
CA ALA A 121 -6.27 -1.16 -0.92
C ALA A 121 -5.16 -0.17 -0.58
N ILE A 122 -4.12 -0.12 -1.41
CA ILE A 122 -2.95 0.76 -1.23
C ILE A 122 -2.87 1.66 -2.46
N SER A 123 -2.98 2.97 -2.26
CA SER A 123 -2.97 3.95 -3.36
C SER A 123 -2.53 5.33 -2.90
N ALA A 124 -1.94 6.08 -3.83
CA ALA A 124 -1.65 7.50 -3.70
C ALA A 124 -2.69 8.39 -4.41
N ASP A 125 -3.70 7.80 -5.05
CA ASP A 125 -4.74 8.52 -5.80
C ASP A 125 -5.64 9.31 -4.83
N PRO A 126 -5.74 10.65 -4.96
CA PRO A 126 -6.64 11.45 -4.13
C PRO A 126 -8.11 11.31 -4.51
N SER A 127 -8.45 10.63 -5.61
CA SER A 127 -9.84 10.48 -6.05
C SER A 127 -10.71 9.77 -5.01
N PRO A 128 -11.88 10.31 -4.64
CA PRO A 128 -12.82 9.63 -3.74
C PRO A 128 -13.47 8.38 -4.37
N ASP A 129 -13.31 8.16 -5.68
CA ASP A 129 -13.99 7.08 -6.41
C ASP A 129 -13.60 5.69 -5.89
N TRP A 130 -12.36 5.51 -5.43
CA TRP A 130 -11.93 4.22 -4.92
C TRP A 130 -12.44 3.95 -3.50
N ALA A 131 -12.77 4.98 -2.71
CA ALA A 131 -13.53 4.81 -1.48
C ALA A 131 -14.97 4.33 -1.77
N VAL A 132 -15.61 4.88 -2.80
CA VAL A 132 -16.92 4.40 -3.27
C VAL A 132 -16.84 2.95 -3.75
N ALA A 133 -15.80 2.60 -4.53
CA ALA A 133 -15.58 1.23 -4.97
C ALA A 133 -15.37 0.25 -3.81
N LEU A 134 -14.59 0.65 -2.78
CA LEU A 134 -14.43 -0.14 -1.55
C LEU A 134 -15.75 -0.30 -0.79
N GLN A 135 -16.53 0.77 -0.65
CA GLN A 135 -17.83 0.71 0.00
C GLN A 135 -18.77 -0.28 -0.74
N GLN A 136 -18.73 -0.31 -2.06
CA GLN A 136 -19.54 -1.25 -2.86
C GLN A 136 -19.18 -2.71 -2.62
N ILE A 137 -17.89 -3.05 -2.53
CA ILE A 137 -17.49 -4.43 -2.20
C ILE A 137 -17.74 -4.77 -0.72
N GLN A 138 -17.64 -3.78 0.18
CA GLN A 138 -17.96 -3.95 1.59
C GLN A 138 -19.44 -4.27 1.81
N ARG A 139 -20.35 -3.64 1.05
CA ARG A 139 -21.79 -3.98 1.06
C ARG A 139 -22.08 -5.41 0.62
N ARG A 140 -21.18 -6.04 -0.16
CA ARG A 140 -21.25 -7.47 -0.52
C ARG A 140 -20.70 -8.39 0.57
N GLY A 141 -20.12 -7.82 1.62
CA GLY A 141 -19.59 -8.50 2.79
C GLY A 141 -18.07 -8.62 2.84
N VAL A 142 -17.32 -8.00 1.91
CA VAL A 142 -15.86 -8.06 1.90
C VAL A 142 -15.28 -7.05 2.90
N ASN A 143 -14.39 -7.49 3.80
CA ASN A 143 -13.74 -6.56 4.72
C ASN A 143 -12.78 -5.65 3.94
N SER A 144 -12.76 -4.36 4.23
CA SER A 144 -11.95 -3.39 3.49
C SER A 144 -11.08 -2.56 4.42
N ILE A 145 -9.81 -2.40 4.05
CA ILE A 145 -8.81 -1.55 4.70
C ILE A 145 -8.20 -0.67 3.62
N ALA A 146 -8.03 0.62 3.92
CA ALA A 146 -7.40 1.59 3.05
C ALA A 146 -6.03 1.98 3.60
N VAL A 147 -5.01 1.98 2.74
CA VAL A 147 -3.68 2.54 2.99
C VAL A 147 -3.49 3.66 1.99
N VAL A 148 -3.65 4.90 2.47
CA VAL A 148 -3.51 6.11 1.68
C VAL A 148 -2.06 6.57 1.76
N VAL A 149 -1.36 6.54 0.63
CA VAL A 149 -0.04 7.16 0.51
C VAL A 149 -0.25 8.63 0.18
N ASP A 150 0.02 9.50 1.14
CA ASP A 150 -0.27 10.93 1.03
C ASP A 150 0.76 11.63 0.14
N GLY A 151 0.43 11.74 -1.15
CA GLY A 151 1.23 12.38 -2.19
C GLY A 151 1.58 13.84 -1.92
N SER A 152 0.85 14.53 -1.02
CA SER A 152 1.19 15.89 -0.63
C SER A 152 2.55 15.97 0.08
N SER A 153 2.92 14.92 0.82
CA SER A 153 4.25 14.79 1.46
C SER A 153 5.39 14.51 0.46
N PHE A 154 5.05 14.26 -0.80
CA PHE A 154 5.94 14.03 -1.94
C PHE A 154 5.89 15.17 -2.97
N GLY A 155 5.34 16.34 -2.57
CA GLY A 155 5.32 17.55 -3.40
C GLY A 155 4.14 17.66 -4.37
N ALA A 156 3.19 16.74 -4.35
CA ALA A 156 1.98 16.86 -5.16
C ALA A 156 0.99 17.88 -4.55
N ALA A 157 0.36 18.69 -5.40
CA ALA A 157 -0.69 19.63 -4.99
C ALA A 157 -2.06 18.94 -4.88
N HIS A 158 -2.13 17.80 -4.19
CA HIS A 158 -3.35 17.03 -4.00
C HIS A 158 -3.97 17.25 -2.62
N ARG A 159 -5.30 17.18 -2.56
CA ARG A 159 -6.08 17.19 -1.32
C ARG A 159 -6.77 15.87 -1.15
N TYR A 160 -6.61 15.25 0.02
CA TYR A 160 -7.18 13.95 0.34
C TYR A 160 -8.47 14.05 1.19
N ASP A 161 -8.96 15.25 1.47
CA ASP A 161 -10.09 15.47 2.40
C ASP A 161 -11.36 14.74 1.97
N GLN A 162 -11.68 14.78 0.67
CA GLN A 162 -12.86 14.09 0.12
C GLN A 162 -12.72 12.57 0.19
N LEU A 163 -11.54 12.05 -0.12
CA LEU A 163 -11.24 10.63 -0.02
C LEU A 163 -11.33 10.15 1.44
N LEU A 164 -10.64 10.83 2.35
CA LEU A 164 -10.59 10.47 3.76
C LEU A 164 -11.98 10.55 4.39
N GLY A 165 -12.76 11.59 4.09
CA GLY A 165 -14.15 11.70 4.52
C GLY A 165 -15.03 10.58 3.96
N GLY A 166 -14.83 10.17 2.71
CA GLY A 166 -15.55 9.05 2.11
C GLY A 166 -15.22 7.69 2.74
N LEU A 167 -13.95 7.45 3.06
CA LEU A 167 -13.50 6.25 3.77
C LEU A 167 -14.04 6.19 5.20
N GLU A 168 -13.98 7.32 5.92
CA GLU A 168 -14.49 7.45 7.28
C GLU A 168 -16.02 7.23 7.33
N ALA A 169 -16.77 7.91 6.46
CA ALA A 169 -18.23 7.76 6.37
C ALA A 169 -18.66 6.33 6.02
N SER A 170 -17.80 5.57 5.34
CA SER A 170 -18.01 4.16 5.01
C SER A 170 -17.57 3.19 6.11
N GLY A 171 -16.96 3.69 7.19
CA GLY A 171 -16.40 2.86 8.27
C GLY A 171 -15.22 1.99 7.82
N ILE A 172 -14.47 2.44 6.81
CA ILE A 172 -13.30 1.73 6.30
C ILE A 172 -12.07 2.13 7.13
N ALA A 173 -11.42 1.14 7.75
CA ALA A 173 -10.20 1.38 8.51
C ALA A 173 -9.12 1.96 7.58
N THR A 174 -8.61 3.14 7.93
CA THR A 174 -7.72 3.92 7.07
C THR A 174 -6.39 4.18 7.76
N TYR A 175 -5.30 3.85 7.07
CA TYR A 175 -3.92 4.11 7.46
C TYR A 175 -3.34 5.13 6.48
N LYS A 176 -2.63 6.13 6.98
CA LYS A 176 -1.99 7.15 6.14
C LYS A 176 -0.48 7.03 6.22
N VAL A 177 0.14 6.85 5.07
CA VAL A 177 1.59 6.78 4.90
C VAL A 177 2.06 8.10 4.32
N THR A 178 2.96 8.77 5.03
CA THR A 178 3.62 10.00 4.57
C THR A 178 5.11 9.76 4.42
N ARG A 179 5.80 10.56 3.60
CA ARG A 179 7.24 10.43 3.36
C ARG A 179 8.08 10.40 4.65
N ASP A 180 7.75 11.25 5.62
CA ASP A 180 8.54 11.45 6.85
C ASP A 180 8.16 10.54 8.03
N THR A 181 7.11 9.72 7.90
CA THR A 181 6.65 8.84 8.98
C THR A 181 7.19 7.43 8.76
N PRO A 182 7.84 6.79 9.75
CA PRO A 182 8.25 5.39 9.64
C PRO A 182 7.07 4.50 9.29
N LEU A 183 7.26 3.62 8.29
CA LEU A 183 6.17 2.80 7.76
C LEU A 183 5.55 1.87 8.82
N GLU A 184 6.36 1.36 9.75
CA GLU A 184 5.90 0.57 10.90
C GLU A 184 4.92 1.36 11.78
N GLN A 185 5.22 2.64 12.03
CA GLN A 185 4.34 3.51 12.81
C GLN A 185 3.07 3.84 12.03
N ALA A 186 3.20 4.15 10.73
CA ALA A 186 2.07 4.49 9.87
C ALA A 186 1.07 3.34 9.68
N LEU A 187 1.54 2.08 9.64
CA LEU A 187 0.70 0.89 9.54
C LEU A 187 0.26 0.32 10.90
N GLY A 188 0.83 0.83 12.01
CA GLY A 188 0.51 0.41 13.36
C GLY A 188 -0.72 1.11 13.96
N GLN A 189 -1.06 2.31 13.49
CA GLN A 189 -2.18 3.11 14.01
C GLN A 189 -3.06 3.66 12.89
N PRO A 190 -4.39 3.39 12.88
CA PRO A 190 -5.29 4.00 11.91
C PRO A 190 -5.47 5.49 12.20
N VAL A 191 -5.69 6.29 11.16
CA VAL A 191 -5.73 7.77 11.20
C VAL A 191 -6.87 8.29 12.09
N SER A 192 -7.96 7.54 12.17
CA SER A 192 -9.05 7.72 13.13
C SER A 192 -10.09 6.64 12.85
N SER A 193 -10.12 5.59 13.66
CA SER A 193 -11.25 4.66 13.66
C SER A 193 -12.25 5.16 14.68
N GLY A 194 -13.31 5.83 14.24
CA GLY A 194 -14.51 5.99 15.08
C GLY A 194 -14.99 4.58 15.49
N ASN A 195 -14.78 4.21 16.75
CA ASN A 195 -15.36 3.07 17.48
C ASN A 195 -15.79 1.84 16.63
N LEU A 196 -14.85 1.19 15.93
CA LEU A 196 -15.08 -0.19 15.49
C LEU A 196 -14.82 -1.13 16.67
N LYS A 197 -15.88 -1.35 17.48
CA LYS A 197 -15.99 -2.53 18.35
C LYS A 197 -15.85 -3.77 17.45
N VAL A 198 -14.67 -4.38 17.49
CA VAL A 198 -14.44 -5.71 16.92
C VAL A 198 -15.42 -6.67 17.60
N ARG A 199 -16.45 -7.10 16.88
CA ARG A 199 -17.28 -8.22 17.33
C ARG A 199 -16.43 -9.48 17.23
N ARG A 200 -16.13 -10.06 18.40
CA ARG A 200 -15.62 -11.43 18.53
C ARG A 200 -16.66 -12.43 18.06
#